data_AF-X1TBY5-F1
#
_entry.id   AF-X1TBY5-F1
#
_cell.length_a   1.000
_cell.length_b   1.000
_cell.length_c   1.000
_cell.angle_alpha   90.00
_cell.angle_beta   90.00
_cell.angle_gamma   90.00
#
_symmetry.space_group_name_H-M   'P 1'
#
loop_
_entity.id
_entity.type
_entity.pdbx_description
1 polymer ?
#
loop_
_entity_poly.entity_id
_entity_poly.type
_entity_poly.pdbx_seq_one_letter_code
_entity_poly.pdbx_strand_id
1 'polypeptide(L)' 'MTNTTAQIEQVNKALVEKEGKYLTFALGPEEYGLEILKVREIIGYMDITAVPQTPHHVKGVINLRGQVIPVID' A
#
# COMPACT_ATOMS: atom_id res chain seq x y z
N MET A 1 -1.36 -7.87 -34.44
CA MET A 1 -2.19 -7.01 -33.56
C MET A 1 -3.04 -7.80 -32.56
N THR A 2 -2.95 -9.13 -32.51
CA THR A 2 -3.81 -10.00 -31.67
C THR A 2 -3.40 -10.10 -30.20
N ASN A 3 -2.13 -9.85 -29.87
CA ASN A 3 -1.62 -10.05 -28.51
C ASN A 3 -2.09 -8.97 -27.51
N THR A 4 -2.36 -7.75 -27.99
CA THR A 4 -2.72 -6.61 -27.13
C THR A 4 -4.14 -6.74 -26.57
N THR A 5 -5.09 -7.28 -27.34
CA THR A 5 -6.49 -7.43 -26.91
C THR A 5 -6.64 -8.51 -25.82
N ALA A 6 -5.98 -9.66 -25.99
CA ALA A 6 -6.02 -10.75 -25.02
C ALA A 6 -5.43 -10.33 -23.66
N GLN A 7 -4.38 -9.49 -23.68
CA GLN A 7 -3.74 -8.99 -22.47
C GLN A 7 -4.63 -8.02 -21.68
N ILE A 8 -5.44 -7.20 -22.37
CA ILE A 8 -6.38 -6.27 -21.74
C ILE A 8 -7.53 -7.01 -21.04
N GLU A 9 -8.11 -8.03 -21.68
CA GLU A 9 -9.21 -8.82 -21.09
C GLU A 9 -8.76 -9.58 -19.83
N GLN A 10 -7.54 -10.12 -19.84
CA GLN A 10 -6.98 -10.84 -18.70
C GLN A 10 -6.75 -9.92 -17.49
N VAL A 11 -6.28 -8.69 -17.73
CA VAL A 11 -6.11 -7.66 -16.68
C VAL A 11 -7.47 -7.27 -16.08
N ASN A 12 -8.48 -7.02 -16.92
CA ASN A 12 -9.82 -6.66 -16.44
C ASN A 12 -10.44 -7.76 -15.57
N LYS A 13 -10.31 -9.04 -15.98
CA LYS A 13 -10.82 -10.16 -15.19
C LYS A 13 -10.17 -10.25 -13.80
N ALA A 14 -8.84 -10.09 -13.72
CA ALA A 14 -8.12 -10.13 -12.45
C ALA A 14 -8.49 -8.96 -11.51
N LEU A 15 -8.83 -7.79 -12.07
CA LEU A 15 -9.34 -6.65 -11.30
C LEU A 15 -10.73 -6.95 -10.74
N VAL A 16 -11.64 -7.49 -11.55
CA VAL A 16 -13.00 -7.89 -11.11
C VAL A 16 -12.94 -8.98 -10.03
N GLU A 17 -12.06 -9.97 -10.15
CA GLU A 17 -11.87 -11.01 -9.12
C GLU A 17 -11.35 -10.48 -7.78
N LYS A 18 -10.77 -9.27 -7.79
CA LYS A 18 -10.27 -8.59 -6.60
C LYS A 18 -11.17 -7.44 -6.15
N GLU A 19 -12.24 -7.16 -6.90
CA GLU A 19 -13.27 -6.22 -6.50
C GLU A 19 -13.91 -6.68 -5.18
N GLY A 20 -14.09 -5.74 -4.24
CA GLY A 20 -14.61 -6.05 -2.91
C GLY A 20 -13.64 -6.76 -1.95
N LYS A 21 -12.36 -6.96 -2.32
CA LYS A 21 -11.34 -7.50 -1.40
C LYS A 21 -10.58 -6.38 -0.69
N TYR A 22 -10.53 -6.48 0.63
CA TYR A 22 -9.88 -5.50 1.49
C TYR A 22 -8.89 -6.20 2.44
N LEU A 23 -7.76 -5.54 2.71
CA LEU A 23 -6.94 -5.84 3.87
C LEU A 23 -7.54 -5.11 5.07
N THR A 24 -7.84 -5.82 6.14
CA THR A 24 -8.28 -5.19 7.40
C THR A 24 -7.15 -5.15 8.43
N PHE A 25 -7.17 -4.12 9.28
CA PHE A 25 -6.23 -3.95 10.38
C PHE A 25 -6.88 -3.15 11.51
N ALA A 26 -6.37 -3.33 12.72
CA ALA A 26 -6.84 -2.59 13.90
C ALA A 26 -6.04 -1.30 14.10
N LEU A 27 -6.73 -0.23 14.46
CA LEU A 27 -6.13 1.03 14.93
C LEU A 27 -6.85 1.45 16.21
N GLY A 28 -6.15 1.35 17.34
CA GLY A 28 -6.79 1.50 18.65
C GLY A 28 -7.90 0.45 18.84
N PRO A 29 -9.14 0.85 19.21
CA PRO A 29 -10.25 -0.08 19.42
C PRO A 29 -11.06 -0.40 18.14
N GLU A 30 -10.71 0.20 17.00
CA GLU A 30 -11.52 0.12 15.77
C GLU A 30 -10.83 -0.71 14.66
N GLU A 31 -11.64 -1.27 13.76
CA GLU A 31 -11.17 -2.00 12.57
C GLU A 31 -11.34 -1.16 11.30
N TYR A 32 -10.29 -1.09 10.50
CA TYR A 32 -10.22 -0.35 9.25
C TYR A 32 -9.92 -1.28 8.09
N GLY A 33 -10.22 -0.84 6.86
CA GLY A 33 -9.97 -1.61 5.63
C GLY A 33 -9.40 -0.79 4.50
N LEU A 34 -8.43 -1.34 3.76
CA LEU A 34 -7.90 -0.78 2.52
C LEU A 34 -8.08 -1.77 1.37
N GLU A 35 -8.43 -1.27 0.19
CA GLU A 35 -8.52 -2.07 -1.03
C GLU A 35 -7.22 -2.86 -1.26
N ILE A 36 -7.32 -4.19 -1.40
CA ILE A 36 -6.15 -5.06 -1.40
C ILE A 36 -5.18 -4.74 -2.54
N LEU A 37 -5.69 -4.23 -3.67
CA LEU A 37 -4.90 -3.85 -4.83
C LEU A 37 -4.02 -2.62 -4.59
N LYS A 38 -4.32 -1.81 -3.56
CA LYS A 38 -3.52 -0.64 -3.17
C LYS A 38 -2.44 -1.00 -2.14
N VAL A 39 -2.50 -2.19 -1.55
CA VAL A 39 -1.51 -2.67 -0.59
C VAL A 39 -0.31 -3.24 -1.35
N ARG A 40 0.88 -2.64 -1.15
CA ARG A 40 2.12 -3.17 -1.73
C ARG A 40 2.68 -4.32 -0.91
N GLU A 41 2.85 -4.10 0.40
CA GLU A 41 3.54 -5.01 1.31
C GLU A 41 3.03 -4.81 2.75
N ILE A 42 3.06 -5.86 3.56
CA ILE A 42 2.88 -5.79 5.02
C ILE A 42 4.23 -6.07 5.64
N ILE A 43 4.74 -5.12 6.42
CA ILE A 43 6.04 -5.21 7.07
C ILE A 43 5.88 -5.02 8.58
N GLY A 44 6.85 -5.53 9.35
CA GLY A 44 6.94 -5.22 10.77
C GLY A 44 7.33 -3.76 11.02
N TYR A 45 7.12 -3.28 12.24
CA TYR A 45 7.57 -1.95 12.64
C TYR A 45 9.10 -1.84 12.55
N MET A 46 9.58 -0.73 12.00
CA MET A 46 11.01 -0.44 11.84
C MET A 46 11.33 0.94 12.42
N ASP A 47 12.60 1.17 12.73
CA ASP A 47 13.06 2.46 13.23
C ASP A 47 12.84 3.56 12.19
N ILE A 48 12.20 4.65 12.62
CA ILE A 48 11.85 5.79 11.77
C ILE A 48 12.90 6.88 11.95
N THR A 49 13.48 7.32 10.83
CA THR A 49 14.39 8.46 10.80
C THR A 49 13.58 9.73 10.61
N ALA A 50 13.62 10.64 11.59
CA ALA A 50 12.93 11.92 11.50
C ALA A 50 13.51 12.79 10.37
N VAL A 51 12.63 13.50 9.65
CA VAL A 51 13.02 14.41 8.57
C VAL A 51 12.65 15.84 8.97
N PRO A 52 13.59 16.80 8.96
CA PRO A 52 13.29 18.19 9.27
C PRO A 52 12.27 18.80 8.29
N GLN A 53 11.50 19.79 8.76
CA GLN A 53 10.60 20.60 7.92
C GLN A 53 9.47 19.81 7.22
N THR A 54 9.08 18.63 7.72
CA THR A 54 7.91 17.90 7.22
C THR A 54 6.60 18.34 7.90
N PRO A 55 5.45 18.14 7.23
CA PRO A 55 4.15 18.31 7.88
C PRO A 55 4.00 17.47 9.15
N HIS A 56 3.15 17.92 10.09
CA HIS A 56 2.97 17.25 11.39
C HIS A 56 2.50 15.79 11.32
N HIS A 57 1.78 15.42 10.26
CA HIS A 57 1.32 14.04 10.04
C HIS A 57 2.43 13.13 9.48
N VAL A 58 3.58 13.67 9.14
CA VAL A 58 4.74 12.89 8.66
C VAL A 58 5.66 12.64 9.84
N LYS A 59 5.74 11.37 10.25
CA LYS A 59 6.62 10.92 11.34
C LYS A 59 8.09 10.88 10.92
N GLY A 60 8.35 10.64 9.63
CA GLY A 60 9.69 10.59 9.06
C GLY A 60 9.76 9.62 7.88
N VAL A 61 10.90 8.95 7.73
CA VAL A 61 11.15 7.95 6.69
C VAL A 61 11.75 6.67 7.25
N ILE A 62 11.54 5.57 6.52
CA ILE A 62 12.20 4.28 6.74
C ILE A 62 12.97 3.87 5.49
N ASN A 63 14.01 3.05 5.65
CA ASN A 63 14.71 2.42 4.54
C ASN A 63 14.24 0.97 4.40
N LEU A 64 13.44 0.69 3.37
CA LEU A 64 12.97 -0.64 3.03
C LEU A 64 13.73 -1.17 1.81
N ARG A 65 14.72 -2.05 2.05
CA ARG A 65 15.56 -2.68 1.00
C ARG A 65 16.19 -1.66 0.04
N GLY A 66 16.71 -0.56 0.58
CA GLY A 66 17.32 0.52 -0.19
C GLY A 66 16.32 1.58 -0.71
N GLN A 67 15.01 1.38 -0.53
CA GLN A 67 14.00 2.37 -0.87
C GLN A 67 13.63 3.22 0.34
N VAL A 68 13.69 4.53 0.18
CA VAL A 68 13.23 5.49 1.21
C VAL A 68 11.72 5.63 1.11
N ILE A 69 11.01 5.22 2.15
CA ILE A 69 9.54 5.22 2.21
C ILE A 69 9.08 6.17 3.34
N PRO A 70 8.17 7.12 3.09
CA PRO A 70 7.64 7.99 4.14
C PRO A 70 6.72 7.21 5.09
N VAL A 71 6.75 7.59 6.37
CA VAL A 71 5.83 7.07 7.40
C VAL A 71 4.94 8.19 7.90
N ILE A 72 3.64 7.93 7.93
CA ILE A 72 2.57 8.83 8.35
C ILE A 72 2.04 8.35 9.70
N ASP A 73 1.74 9.28 10.61
CA ASP A 73 1.12 9.06 11.92
C ASP A 73 0.15 10.23 12.21
#